data_AF-A0A7X3ZK38-F1
#
_entry.id   AF-A0A7X3ZK38-F1
#
_cell.length_a   1.000
_cell.length_b   1.000
_cell.length_c   1.000
_cell.angle_alpha   90.00
_cell.angle_beta   90.00
_cell.angle_gamma   90.00
#
_symmetry.space_group_name_H-M   'P 1'
#
loop_
_entity.id
_entity.type
_entity.pdbx_description
1 polymer ?
#
loop_
_entity_poly.entity_id
_entity_poly.type
_entity_poly.pdbx_seq_one_letter_code
_entity_poly.pdbx_strand_id
1 'polypeptide(L)'
;MKVSIAATNRGGFVLGGMALAENPYDGHTLKRALAQVRVLTGQSIEEVFVDRGYRGHAEGEASVYLSGQRRGIVARRLRRCLRRRQAIEPVIDHLKSDGHLGRNWLKGVEGDRMNVLLCCAGHNLRLILRRLRFFCLWILGLGCSVCGALVIMRCLGSTGRWETPAYGHGGVQPLVLVIS
;
A
#
# COMPACT_ATOMS: atom_id res chain seq x y z
N MET A 1 19.53 8.53 -0.40
CA MET A 1 18.53 8.72 0.68
C MET A 1 17.69 7.46 0.82
N LYS A 2 17.40 7.03 2.05
CA LYS A 2 16.48 5.91 2.30
C LYS A 2 15.06 6.42 2.52
N VAL A 3 14.07 5.69 2.02
CA VAL A 3 12.65 6.05 2.14
C VAL A 3 11.92 4.85 2.72
N SER A 4 11.05 5.10 3.70
CA SER A 4 10.12 4.10 4.22
C SER A 4 8.74 4.38 3.64
N ILE A 5 8.10 3.34 3.11
CA ILE A 5 6.77 3.43 2.48
C ILE A 5 5.85 2.44 3.18
N ALA A 6 4.71 2.95 3.64
CA ALA A 6 3.62 2.17 4.20
C ALA A 6 2.44 2.15 3.23
N ALA A 7 2.09 0.96 2.75
CA ALA A 7 1.01 0.76 1.79
C ALA A 7 -0.01 -0.26 2.31
N THR A 8 -1.24 -0.19 1.81
CA THR A 8 -2.27 -1.19 2.09
C THR A 8 -1.92 -2.51 1.40
N ASN A 9 -2.10 -3.63 2.10
CA ASN A 9 -1.91 -4.95 1.50
C ASN A 9 -2.90 -5.22 0.36
N ARG A 10 -4.10 -4.63 0.46
CA ARG A 10 -5.12 -4.66 -0.60
C ARG A 10 -5.20 -3.30 -1.29
N GLY A 11 -5.10 -3.31 -2.62
CA GLY A 11 -5.26 -2.10 -3.44
C GLY A 11 -3.98 -1.30 -3.68
N GLY A 12 -2.93 -1.48 -2.88
CA GLY A 12 -1.63 -0.83 -3.10
C GLY A 12 -1.65 0.70 -2.92
N PHE A 13 -2.59 1.20 -2.11
CA PHE A 13 -2.65 2.60 -1.72
C PHE A 13 -1.55 2.90 -0.72
N VAL A 14 -0.85 4.00 -0.92
CA VAL A 14 0.19 4.45 0.00
C VAL A 14 -0.46 5.31 1.08
N LEU A 15 -0.30 4.91 2.33
CA LEU A 15 -0.89 5.60 3.48
C LEU A 15 0.14 6.45 4.24
N GLY A 16 1.42 6.11 4.11
CA GLY A 16 2.51 6.85 4.72
C GLY A 16 3.77 6.72 3.88
N GLY A 17 4.56 7.80 3.87
CA GLY A 17 5.85 7.85 3.22
C GLY A 17 6.76 8.78 4.01
N MET A 18 7.99 8.35 4.27
CA MET A 18 8.95 9.12 5.04
C MET A 18 10.35 9.01 4.49
N ALA A 19 10.97 10.18 4.34
CA ALA A 19 12.35 10.32 3.93
C ALA A 19 13.26 10.22 5.17
N LEU A 20 14.23 9.31 5.14
CA LEU A 20 15.12 9.01 6.26
C LEU A 20 16.53 9.53 5.96
N ALA A 21 16.90 10.63 6.63
CA ALA A 21 18.16 11.34 6.39
C ALA A 21 19.40 10.58 6.87
N GLU A 22 19.32 9.91 8.03
CA GLU A 22 20.47 9.26 8.69
C GLU A 22 20.65 7.78 8.31
N ASN A 23 19.90 7.30 7.30
CA ASN A 23 19.86 5.89 6.92
C ASN A 23 19.80 4.90 8.12
N PRO A 24 18.87 5.10 9.07
CA PRO A 24 18.75 4.25 10.24
C PRO A 24 18.44 2.80 9.85
N TYR A 25 18.81 1.86 10.72
CA TYR A 25 18.41 0.46 10.60
C TYR A 25 16.88 0.35 10.52
N ASP A 26 16.39 -0.51 9.64
CA ASP A 26 14.97 -0.68 9.32
C ASP A 26 14.11 -0.93 10.57
N GLY A 27 14.63 -1.67 11.53
CA GLY A 27 13.95 -1.89 12.80
C GLY A 27 13.51 -0.60 13.53
N HIS A 28 14.34 0.45 13.49
CA HIS A 28 14.04 1.71 14.17
C HIS A 28 13.07 2.62 13.39
N THR A 29 12.79 2.31 12.12
CA THR A 29 11.90 3.10 11.26
C THR A 29 10.45 2.64 11.36
N LEU A 30 10.22 1.36 11.72
CA LEU A 30 8.89 0.76 11.80
C LEU A 30 7.95 1.53 12.73
N LYS A 31 8.43 1.89 13.92
CA LYS A 31 7.65 2.66 14.90
C LYS A 31 7.19 4.00 14.36
N ARG A 32 8.10 4.70 13.68
CA ARG A 32 7.80 6.00 13.09
C ARG A 32 6.82 5.88 11.93
N ALA A 33 6.97 4.84 11.09
CA ALA A 33 6.05 4.58 9.98
C ALA A 33 4.64 4.24 10.48
N LEU A 34 4.51 3.40 11.51
CA LEU A 34 3.21 3.05 12.10
C LEU A 34 2.56 4.24 12.80
N ALA A 35 3.33 5.04 13.54
CA ALA A 35 2.83 6.29 14.12
C ALA A 35 2.31 7.25 13.05
N GLN A 36 3.03 7.42 11.94
CA GLN A 36 2.60 8.26 10.83
C GLN A 36 1.26 7.77 10.25
N VAL A 37 1.11 6.48 9.99
CA VAL A 37 -0.14 5.93 9.45
C VAL A 37 -1.30 6.09 10.43
N ARG A 38 -1.08 5.86 11.74
CA ARG A 38 -2.11 6.08 12.78
C ARG A 38 -2.60 7.52 12.76
N VAL A 39 -1.69 8.49 12.70
CA VAL A 39 -2.04 9.92 12.66
C VAL A 39 -2.81 10.27 11.38
N LEU A 40 -2.37 9.76 10.22
CA LEU A 40 -2.99 10.09 8.93
C LEU A 40 -4.36 9.44 8.71
N THR A 41 -4.56 8.23 9.25
CA THR A 41 -5.80 7.46 9.01
C THR A 41 -6.77 7.51 10.18
N GLY A 42 -6.30 7.78 11.40
CA GLY A 42 -7.09 7.67 12.63
C GLY A 42 -7.54 6.24 12.96
N GLN A 43 -6.98 5.22 12.29
CA GLN A 43 -7.37 3.82 12.45
C GLN A 43 -6.35 3.00 13.23
N SER A 44 -6.83 1.97 13.94
CA SER A 44 -5.96 0.97 14.55
C SER A 44 -5.37 0.02 13.48
N ILE A 45 -4.12 -0.38 13.70
CA ILE A 45 -3.37 -1.26 12.80
C ILE A 45 -3.27 -2.62 13.48
N GLU A 46 -3.94 -3.65 12.95
CA GLU A 46 -3.88 -5.01 13.52
C GLU A 46 -2.73 -5.85 12.97
N GLU A 47 -2.48 -5.78 11.66
CA GLU A 47 -1.54 -6.66 10.97
C GLU A 47 -0.59 -5.84 10.09
N VAL A 48 0.71 -6.03 10.29
CA VAL A 48 1.76 -5.36 9.51
C VAL A 48 2.69 -6.39 8.92
N PHE A 49 2.91 -6.33 7.62
CA PHE A 49 3.80 -7.22 6.89
C PHE A 49 5.08 -6.48 6.48
N VAL A 50 6.23 -6.93 6.98
CA VAL A 50 7.51 -6.20 6.86
C VAL A 50 8.62 -7.06 6.25
N ASP A 51 9.69 -6.41 5.78
CA ASP A 51 10.89 -7.11 5.30
C ASP A 51 11.63 -7.82 6.45
N ARG A 52 12.49 -8.78 6.10
CA ARG A 52 13.37 -9.45 7.08
C ARG A 52 14.29 -8.50 7.83
N GLY A 53 14.60 -7.33 7.24
CA GLY A 53 15.40 -6.27 7.88
C GLY A 53 14.77 -5.69 9.15
N TYR A 54 13.46 -5.85 9.32
CA TYR A 54 12.70 -5.38 10.48
C TYR A 54 12.65 -6.39 11.65
N ARG A 55 13.50 -7.43 11.62
CA ARG A 55 13.52 -8.49 12.65
C ARG A 55 13.76 -7.91 14.05
N GLY A 56 13.07 -8.46 15.06
CA GLY A 56 13.25 -8.08 16.47
C GLY A 56 12.46 -6.84 16.91
N HIS A 57 11.66 -6.24 16.02
CA HIS A 57 10.89 -5.04 16.30
C HIS A 57 9.39 -5.38 16.30
N ALA A 58 8.89 -5.75 17.49
CA ALA A 58 7.46 -5.95 17.72
C ALA A 58 6.88 -4.64 18.28
N GLU A 59 5.82 -4.13 17.66
CA GLU A 59 5.00 -3.07 18.24
C GLU A 59 3.80 -3.71 18.93
N GLY A 60 3.66 -3.52 20.24
CA GLY A 60 2.72 -4.29 21.07
C GLY A 60 1.25 -4.26 20.65
N GLU A 61 0.80 -3.23 19.92
CA GLU A 61 -0.59 -3.14 19.43
C GLU A 61 -0.83 -3.83 18.08
N ALA A 62 0.23 -4.02 17.27
CA ALA A 62 0.11 -4.53 15.91
C ALA A 62 0.89 -5.84 15.73
N SER A 63 0.24 -6.86 15.18
CA SER A 63 0.89 -8.13 14.84
C SER A 63 1.83 -7.93 13.65
N VAL A 64 3.14 -7.98 13.92
CA VAL A 64 4.19 -7.83 12.90
C VAL A 64 4.57 -9.20 12.32
N TYR A 65 4.43 -9.35 11.00
CA TYR A 65 4.77 -10.56 10.25
C TYR A 65 5.95 -10.31 9.32
N LEU A 66 6.99 -11.13 9.44
CA LEU A 66 8.23 -11.00 8.65
C LEU A 66 8.13 -11.71 7.30
N SER A 67 8.78 -11.15 6.28
CA SER A 67 8.82 -11.75 4.95
C SER A 67 9.53 -13.11 4.94
N GLY A 68 8.88 -14.09 4.32
CA GLY A 68 9.36 -15.48 4.27
C GLY A 68 9.29 -16.25 5.60
N GLN A 69 8.60 -15.72 6.61
CA GLN A 69 8.24 -16.49 7.79
C GLN A 69 7.40 -17.70 7.37
N ARG A 70 7.76 -18.89 7.88
CA ARG A 70 7.03 -20.15 7.64
C ARG A 70 6.45 -20.74 8.93
N ARG A 71 7.11 -20.51 10.07
CA ARG A 71 6.67 -20.96 11.40
C ARG A 71 5.60 -20.00 11.96
N GLY A 72 4.52 -20.56 12.52
CA GLY A 72 3.42 -19.80 13.13
C GLY A 72 2.35 -19.28 12.17
N ILE A 73 2.48 -19.51 10.85
CA ILE A 73 1.48 -19.06 9.87
C ILE A 73 0.58 -20.23 9.48
N VAL A 74 -0.44 -20.45 10.30
CA VAL A 74 -1.42 -21.53 10.11
C VAL A 74 -2.56 -21.06 9.20
N ALA A 75 -2.99 -19.81 9.35
CA ALA A 75 -4.13 -19.26 8.61
C ALA A 75 -3.84 -19.06 7.10
N ARG A 76 -4.77 -19.50 6.24
CA ARG A 76 -4.71 -19.27 4.78
C ARG A 76 -4.71 -17.78 4.43
N ARG A 77 -5.43 -16.95 5.20
CA ARG A 77 -5.46 -15.47 5.08
C ARG A 77 -4.05 -14.89 5.20
N LEU A 78 -3.34 -15.20 6.29
CA LEU A 78 -1.99 -14.69 6.55
C LEU A 78 -1.00 -15.09 5.45
N ARG A 79 -1.06 -16.34 4.96
CA ARG A 79 -0.24 -16.79 3.82
C ARG A 79 -0.53 -16.00 2.55
N ARG A 80 -1.80 -15.68 2.29
CA ARG A 80 -2.19 -14.87 1.13
C ARG A 80 -1.72 -13.41 1.29
N CYS A 81 -1.85 -12.83 2.48
CA CYS A 81 -1.37 -11.49 2.80
C CYS A 81 0.17 -11.40 2.65
N LEU A 82 0.92 -12.40 3.13
CA LEU A 82 2.38 -12.49 2.95
C LEU A 82 2.81 -12.66 1.50
N ARG A 83 2.03 -13.35 0.66
CA ARG A 83 2.31 -13.41 -0.78
C ARG A 83 2.01 -12.09 -1.47
N ARG A 84 0.87 -11.47 -1.16
CA ARG A 84 0.46 -10.17 -1.73
C ARG A 84 1.37 -9.01 -1.33
N ARG A 85 2.09 -9.17 -0.22
CA ARG A 85 3.17 -8.30 0.22
C ARG A 85 4.16 -7.95 -0.90
N GLN A 86 4.46 -8.88 -1.80
CA GLN A 86 5.32 -8.64 -2.97
C GLN A 86 4.79 -7.55 -3.91
N ALA A 87 3.49 -7.24 -3.86
CA ALA A 87 2.91 -6.13 -4.62
C ALA A 87 3.40 -4.75 -4.16
N ILE A 88 4.08 -4.64 -3.00
CA ILE A 88 4.71 -3.37 -2.60
C ILE A 88 5.95 -3.04 -3.44
N GLU A 89 6.68 -4.03 -3.95
CA GLU A 89 7.87 -3.80 -4.77
C GLU A 89 7.52 -3.00 -6.04
N PRO A 90 6.50 -3.40 -6.84
CA PRO A 90 6.00 -2.56 -7.93
C PRO A 90 5.55 -1.17 -7.51
N VAL A 91 4.96 -1.00 -6.32
CA VAL A 91 4.54 0.32 -5.82
C VAL A 91 5.76 1.21 -5.57
N ILE A 92 6.79 0.69 -4.91
CA ILE A 92 8.04 1.41 -4.65
C ILE A 92 8.75 1.73 -5.97
N ASP A 93 8.74 0.80 -6.92
CA ASP A 93 9.33 1.01 -8.24
C ASP A 93 8.57 2.11 -9.00
N HIS A 94 7.24 2.11 -8.99
CA HIS A 94 6.43 3.20 -9.54
C HIS A 94 6.70 4.54 -8.85
N LEU A 95 6.93 4.55 -7.54
CA LEU A 95 7.29 5.78 -6.83
C LEU A 95 8.70 6.27 -7.22
N LYS A 96 9.63 5.36 -7.54
CA LYS A 96 10.96 5.70 -8.05
C LYS A 96 10.94 6.19 -9.49
N SER A 97 10.24 5.49 -10.39
CA SER A 97 10.17 5.81 -11.81
C SER A 97 9.26 7.01 -12.08
N ASP A 98 8.00 6.91 -11.63
CA ASP A 98 6.91 7.83 -11.98
C ASP A 98 6.78 8.96 -10.96
N GLY A 99 7.17 8.71 -9.72
CA GLY A 99 7.25 9.73 -8.67
C GLY A 99 8.54 10.54 -8.73
N HIS A 100 9.57 10.07 -9.44
CA HIS A 100 10.91 10.68 -9.40
C HIS A 100 11.49 10.76 -7.98
N LEU A 101 11.22 9.77 -7.11
CA LEU A 101 11.91 9.68 -5.80
C LEU A 101 13.44 9.71 -5.95
N GLY A 102 13.97 9.23 -7.07
CA GLY A 102 15.41 9.25 -7.37
C GLY A 102 15.95 10.59 -7.90
N ARG A 103 15.09 11.57 -8.19
CA ARG A 103 15.47 12.90 -8.72
C ARG A 103 14.69 13.97 -7.97
N ASN A 104 15.18 14.32 -6.77
CA ASN A 104 14.61 15.42 -6.03
C ASN A 104 15.15 16.78 -6.54
N TRP A 105 14.25 17.65 -6.96
CA TRP A 105 14.56 19.02 -7.39
C TRP A 105 14.46 20.03 -6.23
N LEU A 106 13.88 19.62 -5.11
CA LEU A 106 13.77 20.41 -3.89
C LEU A 106 15.08 20.31 -3.09
N LYS A 107 15.51 21.43 -2.50
CA LYS A 107 16.79 21.50 -1.80
C LYS A 107 16.67 21.01 -0.35
N GLY A 108 17.68 20.24 0.07
CA GLY A 108 17.88 19.82 1.45
C GLY A 108 16.93 18.73 1.94
N VAL A 109 17.12 18.34 3.20
CA VAL A 109 16.37 17.24 3.85
C VAL A 109 14.86 17.51 3.88
N GLU A 110 14.47 18.77 4.04
CA GLU A 110 13.07 19.14 4.04
C GLU A 110 12.43 19.00 2.65
N GLY A 111 13.17 19.39 1.61
CA GLY A 111 12.76 19.15 0.23
C GLY A 111 12.58 17.67 -0.07
N ASP A 112 13.48 16.82 0.44
CA ASP A 112 13.35 15.37 0.28
C ASP A 112 12.08 14.80 0.94
N ARG A 113 11.73 15.29 2.14
CA ARG A 113 10.49 14.89 2.84
C ARG A 113 9.26 15.27 2.04
N MET A 114 9.22 16.50 1.53
CA MET A 114 8.12 16.98 0.69
C MET A 114 8.02 16.17 -0.60
N ASN A 115 9.14 15.89 -1.26
CA ASN A 115 9.17 15.08 -2.48
C ASN A 115 8.56 13.69 -2.24
N VAL A 116 8.96 13.01 -1.16
CA VAL A 116 8.39 11.69 -0.80
C VAL A 116 6.87 11.76 -0.65
N LEU A 117 6.35 12.74 0.08
CA LEU A 117 4.91 12.88 0.30
C LEU A 117 4.16 13.14 -1.02
N LEU A 118 4.69 14.01 -1.87
CA LEU A 118 4.10 14.31 -3.18
C LEU A 118 4.12 13.10 -4.11
N CYS A 119 5.21 12.32 -4.11
CA CYS A 119 5.29 11.06 -4.85
C CYS A 119 4.19 10.08 -4.43
N CYS A 120 4.01 9.90 -3.11
CA CYS A 120 2.99 9.02 -2.54
C CYS A 120 1.59 9.47 -2.93
N ALA A 121 1.30 10.76 -2.81
CA ALA A 121 0.02 11.34 -3.21
C ALA A 121 -0.23 11.15 -4.72
N GLY A 122 0.77 11.42 -5.56
CA GLY A 122 0.69 11.22 -7.01
C GLY A 122 0.38 9.77 -7.39
N HIS A 123 0.97 8.80 -6.70
CA HIS A 123 0.66 7.37 -6.91
C HIS A 123 -0.81 7.06 -6.59
N ASN A 124 -1.32 7.53 -5.45
CA ASN A 124 -2.72 7.32 -5.08
C ASN A 124 -3.68 7.97 -6.09
N LEU A 125 -3.36 9.18 -6.56
CA LEU A 125 -4.16 9.85 -7.60
C LEU A 125 -4.19 9.04 -8.90
N ARG A 126 -3.05 8.46 -9.32
CA ARG A 126 -3.00 7.57 -10.49
C ARG A 126 -3.88 6.33 -10.33
N LEU A 127 -3.93 5.73 -9.13
CA LEU A 127 -4.83 4.61 -8.84
C LEU A 127 -6.30 5.02 -8.96
N ILE A 128 -6.66 6.16 -8.38
CA ILE A 128 -8.03 6.71 -8.44
C ILE A 128 -8.43 7.01 -9.88
N LEU A 129 -7.59 7.74 -10.62
CA LEU A 129 -7.84 8.09 -12.03
C LEU A 129 -7.97 6.85 -12.91
N ARG A 130 -7.14 5.83 -12.70
CA ARG A 130 -7.23 4.55 -13.43
C ARG A 130 -8.58 3.89 -13.17
N ARG A 131 -9.07 3.90 -11.92
CA ARG A 131 -10.38 3.34 -11.57
C ARG A 131 -11.54 4.14 -12.16
N LEU A 132 -11.47 5.47 -12.07
CA LEU A 132 -12.45 6.37 -12.68
C LEU A 132 -12.51 6.16 -14.19
N ARG A 133 -11.36 6.01 -14.87
CA ARG A 133 -11.33 5.70 -16.30
C ARG A 133 -12.08 4.41 -16.63
N PHE A 134 -11.86 3.33 -15.87
CA PHE A 134 -12.61 2.08 -16.07
C PHE A 134 -14.10 2.24 -15.78
N PHE A 135 -14.46 3.03 -14.77
CA PHE A 135 -15.84 3.32 -14.44
C PHE A 135 -16.54 4.13 -15.55
N CYS A 136 -15.90 5.18 -16.07
CA CYS A 136 -16.41 5.95 -17.20
C CYS A 136 -16.56 5.09 -18.46
N LEU A 137 -15.56 4.24 -18.77
CA LEU A 137 -15.66 3.30 -19.89
C LEU A 137 -16.81 2.29 -19.70
N TRP A 138 -17.05 1.86 -18.47
CA TRP A 138 -18.18 0.99 -18.15
C TRP A 138 -19.52 1.70 -18.39
N ILE A 139 -19.67 2.96 -17.94
CA ILE A 139 -20.87 3.78 -18.20
C ILE A 139 -21.07 4.00 -19.71
N LEU A 140 -20.03 4.40 -20.44
CA LEU A 140 -20.11 4.65 -21.88
C LEU A 140 -20.38 3.36 -22.68
N GLY A 141 -19.87 2.23 -22.21
CA GLY A 141 -20.10 0.90 -22.80
C GLY A 141 -21.52 0.37 -22.62
N LEU A 142 -22.28 0.87 -21.64
CA LEU A 142 -23.72 0.55 -21.48
C LEU A 142 -24.58 1.09 -22.64
N GLY A 143 -24.09 2.07 -23.41
CA GLY A 143 -24.76 2.59 -24.60
C GLY A 143 -24.66 1.69 -25.85
N CYS A 144 -23.84 0.64 -25.82
CA CYS A 144 -23.62 -0.27 -26.94
C CYS A 144 -23.99 -1.70 -26.53
N SER A 145 -25.29 -1.96 -26.41
CA SER A 145 -25.81 -3.33 -26.34
C SER A 145 -25.43 -4.04 -27.64
N VAL A 146 -24.45 -4.96 -27.54
CA VAL A 146 -24.32 -6.27 -28.22
C VAL A 146 -22.86 -6.75 -28.29
N CYS A 147 -21.83 -5.88 -28.16
CA CYS A 147 -20.43 -6.34 -28.26
C CYS A 147 -19.52 -6.11 -27.02
N GLY A 148 -19.92 -5.34 -26.02
CA GLY A 148 -19.04 -4.93 -24.90
C GLY A 148 -18.76 -5.98 -23.81
N ALA A 149 -19.49 -7.10 -23.77
CA ALA A 149 -19.45 -8.01 -22.61
C ALA A 149 -18.14 -8.82 -22.49
N LEU A 150 -17.45 -9.12 -23.59
CA LEU A 150 -16.30 -10.04 -23.58
C LEU A 150 -14.98 -9.37 -23.13
N VAL A 151 -14.80 -8.08 -23.41
CA VAL A 151 -13.57 -7.34 -23.01
C VAL A 151 -13.58 -7.01 -21.53
N ILE A 152 -14.77 -6.74 -20.95
CA ILE A 152 -14.92 -6.34 -19.55
C ILE A 152 -14.75 -7.53 -18.60
N MET A 153 -15.28 -8.72 -18.92
CA MET A 153 -15.16 -9.90 -18.03
C MET A 153 -13.73 -10.44 -17.92
N ARG A 154 -12.94 -10.40 -19.00
CA ARG A 154 -11.53 -10.85 -18.93
C ARG A 154 -10.64 -9.91 -18.11
N CYS A 155 -10.97 -8.63 -18.04
CA CYS A 155 -10.30 -7.67 -17.14
C CYS A 155 -10.77 -7.80 -15.68
N LEU A 156 -12.02 -8.23 -15.43
CA LEU A 156 -12.49 -8.50 -14.07
C LEU A 156 -11.91 -9.79 -13.46
N GLY A 157 -11.40 -10.72 -14.27
CA GLY A 157 -10.79 -11.98 -13.80
C GLY A 157 -9.42 -11.83 -13.14
N SER A 158 -8.66 -10.77 -13.44
CA SER A 158 -7.38 -10.47 -12.77
C SER A 158 -7.51 -9.47 -11.62
N THR A 159 -8.63 -8.73 -11.56
CA THR A 159 -8.99 -7.97 -10.37
C THR A 159 -9.51 -8.94 -9.34
N GLY A 160 -8.71 -9.20 -8.30
CA GLY A 160 -9.17 -9.92 -7.13
C GLY A 160 -10.54 -9.42 -6.73
N ARG A 161 -11.53 -10.31 -6.77
CA ARG A 161 -12.91 -10.12 -6.35
C ARG A 161 -12.96 -9.17 -5.16
N TRP A 162 -13.43 -7.97 -5.40
CA TRP A 162 -13.89 -7.05 -4.36
C TRP A 162 -15.19 -7.67 -3.85
N GLU A 163 -15.10 -8.54 -2.86
CA GLU A 163 -16.25 -8.71 -1.97
C GLU A 163 -16.57 -7.31 -1.46
N THR A 164 -17.79 -6.85 -1.71
CA THR A 164 -18.36 -5.67 -1.03
C THR A 164 -17.96 -5.80 0.44
N PRO A 165 -17.20 -4.84 1.01
CA PRO A 165 -16.91 -4.91 2.43
C PRO A 165 -18.27 -4.95 3.11
N ALA A 166 -18.54 -6.02 3.86
CA ALA A 166 -19.69 -6.05 4.74
C ALA A 166 -19.56 -4.80 5.62
N TYR A 167 -20.39 -3.80 5.35
CA TYR A 167 -20.66 -2.69 6.24
C TYR A 167 -21.46 -3.30 7.40
N GLY A 168 -20.75 -4.05 8.24
CA GLY A 168 -21.24 -4.49 9.53
C GLY A 168 -21.15 -3.31 10.48
N HIS A 169 -22.31 -2.93 11.01
CA HIS A 169 -22.52 -2.02 12.13
C HIS A 169 -21.27 -1.61 12.93
N GLY A 170 -20.92 -0.32 12.87
CA GLY A 170 -20.25 0.39 13.98
C GLY A 170 -18.79 0.05 14.32
N GLY A 171 -18.06 -0.75 13.52
CA GLY A 171 -16.64 -1.06 13.76
C GLY A 171 -15.77 -0.70 12.55
N VAL A 172 -14.84 0.24 12.72
CA VAL A 172 -13.83 0.57 11.70
C VAL A 172 -12.99 -0.68 11.44
N GLN A 173 -12.94 -1.14 10.17
CA GLN A 173 -12.16 -2.33 9.85
C GLN A 173 -10.67 -2.09 10.11
N PRO A 174 -9.97 -3.08 10.65
CA PRO A 174 -8.57 -2.94 11.01
C PRO A 174 -7.66 -2.86 9.78
N LEU A 175 -6.67 -1.99 9.87
CA LEU A 175 -5.82 -1.65 8.73
C LEU A 175 -4.68 -2.67 8.59
N VAL A 176 -4.59 -3.29 7.41
CA VAL A 176 -3.55 -4.28 7.07
C VAL A 176 -2.48 -3.65 6.20
N LEU A 177 -1.28 -3.50 6.76
CA LEU A 177 -0.18 -2.77 6.13
C LEU A 177 0.89 -3.67 5.57
N VAL A 178 1.55 -3.16 4.53
CA VAL A 178 2.87 -3.61 4.10
C VAL A 178 3.82 -2.42 4.25
N ILE A 179 4.96 -2.65 4.90
CA ILE A 179 6.01 -1.63 5.06
C ILE A 179 7.30 -2.18 4.44
N SER A 180 7.98 -1.30 3.71
CA SER A 180 9.30 -1.52 3.13
C SER A 180 10.14 -0.27 3.35
#